data_AF-A0AAV8RQV3-F1
#
_entry.id   AF-A0AAV8RQV3-F1
#
_cell.length_a   1.000
_cell.length_b   1.000
_cell.length_c   1.000
_cell.angle_alpha   90.00
_cell.angle_beta   90.00
_cell.angle_gamma   90.00
#
_symmetry.space_group_name_H-M   'P 1'
#
loop_
_entity.id
_entity.type
_entity.pdbx_description
1 polymer ?
#
loop_
_entity_poly.entity_id
_entity_poly.type
_entity_poly.pdbx_seq_one_letter_code
_entity_poly.pdbx_strand_id
1 'polypeptide(L)'
;MGADNLRIKLPHLITWACDLMHGNTMKDPCGRRTRVFDAIKCELRAFFDVHDREGSHPRGIHLEMTGRKVTECVSGSQAITLDDLGSRYRTHCE
;
A
#
# COMPACT_ATOMS: atom_id res chain seq x y z
N MET A 1 -6.85 -29.94 -4.68
CA MET A 1 -6.01 -30.15 -5.88
C MET A 1 -4.87 -31.15 -5.61
N GLY A 2 -4.23 -31.20 -4.44
CA GLY A 2 -3.12 -32.13 -4.17
C GLY A 2 -1.79 -31.58 -4.70
N ALA A 3 -0.69 -31.79 -3.97
CA ALA A 3 0.60 -31.12 -4.22
C ALA A 3 1.15 -31.39 -5.64
N ASP A 4 0.97 -32.61 -6.13
CA ASP A 4 1.45 -33.04 -7.45
C ASP A 4 0.66 -32.38 -8.59
N ASN A 5 -0.65 -32.18 -8.42
CA ASN A 5 -1.46 -31.49 -9.42
C ASN A 5 -1.26 -29.97 -9.40
N LEU A 6 -0.83 -29.41 -8.27
CA LEU A 6 -0.59 -27.96 -8.12
C LEU A 6 0.61 -27.54 -8.97
N ARG A 7 1.69 -28.34 -8.96
CA ARG A 7 2.90 -28.10 -9.76
C ARG A 7 2.68 -28.25 -11.27
N ILE A 8 1.73 -29.09 -11.67
CA ILE A 8 1.42 -29.36 -13.09
C ILE A 8 0.39 -28.37 -13.64
N LYS A 9 -0.60 -27.93 -12.84
CA LYS A 9 -1.71 -27.10 -13.31
C LYS A 9 -1.51 -25.59 -13.12
N LEU A 10 -0.56 -25.15 -12.28
CA LEU A 10 -0.31 -23.72 -12.02
C LEU A 10 1.07 -23.21 -12.48
N PRO A 11 1.68 -23.66 -13.60
CA PRO A 11 3.05 -23.28 -13.90
C PRO A 11 3.21 -21.77 -14.20
N HIS A 12 2.15 -21.05 -14.61
CA HIS A 12 2.26 -19.65 -15.06
C HIS A 12 1.13 -18.72 -14.60
N LEU A 13 0.28 -19.12 -13.66
CA LEU A 13 -0.79 -18.25 -13.17
C LEU A 13 -0.26 -17.35 -12.05
N ILE A 14 0.56 -16.36 -12.40
CA ILE A 14 1.02 -15.35 -11.45
C ILE A 14 -0.09 -14.35 -11.15
N THR A 15 -0.15 -13.94 -9.89
CA THR A 15 -1.06 -12.89 -9.44
C THR A 15 -0.26 -11.64 -9.15
N TRP A 16 -0.49 -10.61 -9.96
CA TRP A 16 0.09 -9.30 -9.73
C TRP A 16 -0.69 -8.59 -8.63
N ALA A 17 -0.01 -8.33 -7.52
CA ALA A 17 -0.51 -7.52 -6.42
C ALA A 17 0.50 -6.42 -6.09
N CYS A 18 0.00 -5.22 -5.83
CA CYS A 18 0.83 -4.07 -5.47
C CYS A 18 0.70 -3.78 -3.98
N ASP A 19 1.84 -3.76 -3.27
CA ASP A 19 1.93 -3.26 -1.90
C ASP A 19 2.24 -1.77 -1.95
N LEU A 20 1.22 -0.96 -1.67
CA LEU A 20 1.27 0.49 -1.81
C LEU A 20 1.83 1.19 -0.56
N MET A 21 2.22 0.42 0.46
CA MET A 21 2.53 0.96 1.79
C MET A 21 4.05 1.03 2.00
N HIS A 22 4.72 -0.11 1.91
CA HIS A 22 6.09 -0.23 2.39
C HIS A 22 7.10 0.63 1.62
N GLY A 23 6.92 0.78 0.30
CA GLY A 23 7.77 1.59 -0.56
C GLY A 23 7.66 3.11 -0.35
N ASN A 24 6.57 3.59 0.27
CA ASN A 24 6.27 5.02 0.41
C ASN A 24 6.59 5.58 1.81
N THR A 25 7.28 4.82 2.65
CA THR A 25 7.52 5.18 4.05
C THR A 25 8.57 6.30 4.17
N MET A 26 8.23 7.37 4.87
CA MET A 26 9.12 8.47 5.24
C MET A 26 9.08 8.72 6.75
N LYS A 27 9.98 9.57 7.26
CA LYS A 27 9.98 9.99 8.67
C LYS A 27 9.58 11.46 8.81
N ASP A 28 8.75 11.77 9.80
CA ASP A 28 8.46 13.14 10.20
C ASP A 28 9.66 13.74 10.98
N PRO A 29 9.66 15.07 11.26
CA PRO A 29 10.71 15.70 12.05
C PRO A 29 10.86 15.16 13.48
N CYS A 30 9.82 14.52 14.02
CA CYS A 30 9.83 13.87 15.34
C CYS A 30 10.29 12.40 15.27
N GLY A 31 10.67 11.89 14.10
CA GLY A 31 11.15 10.52 13.89
C GLY A 31 10.07 9.45 13.76
N ARG A 32 8.79 9.82 13.74
CA ARG A 32 7.65 8.93 13.47
C ARG A 32 7.65 8.53 12.01
N ARG A 33 7.36 7.26 11.73
CA ARG A 33 7.19 6.76 10.37
C ARG A 33 5.81 7.18 9.88
N THR A 34 5.72 7.62 8.63
CA THR A 34 4.47 8.10 8.03
C THR A 34 4.55 7.92 6.52
N ARG A 35 3.39 7.96 5.86
CA ARG A 35 3.27 7.90 4.41
C ARG A 35 2.40 9.06 3.92
N VAL A 36 2.71 9.55 2.73
CA VAL A 36 1.88 10.58 2.08
C VAL A 36 0.80 9.87 1.26
N PHE A 37 -0.46 10.16 1.54
CA PHE A 37 -1.59 9.53 0.86
C PHE A 37 -1.51 9.70 -0.67
N ASP A 38 -1.07 10.86 -1.14
CA ASP A 38 -0.91 11.10 -2.58
C ASP A 38 0.20 10.25 -3.21
N ALA A 39 1.25 9.90 -2.48
CA ALA A 39 2.28 8.98 -2.97
C ALA A 39 1.72 7.57 -3.17
N ILE A 40 0.96 7.07 -2.19
CA ILE A 40 0.24 5.78 -2.26
C ILE A 40 -0.70 5.77 -3.47
N LYS A 41 -1.45 6.87 -3.69
CA LYS A 41 -2.35 7.02 -4.83
C LYS A 41 -1.61 7.07 -6.17
N CYS A 42 -0.43 7.71 -6.22
CA CYS A 42 0.41 7.75 -7.42
C CYS A 42 0.97 6.36 -7.76
N GLU A 43 1.43 5.59 -6.77
CA GLU A 43 1.88 4.21 -7.00
C GLU A 43 0.72 3.32 -7.51
N LEU A 44 -0.46 3.47 -6.94
CA LEU A 44 -1.66 2.76 -7.40
C LEU A 44 -1.95 3.07 -8.88
N ARG A 45 -1.88 4.34 -9.29
CA ARG A 45 -2.07 4.72 -10.70
C ARG A 45 -0.99 4.12 -11.59
N ALA A 46 0.27 4.25 -11.20
CA ALA A 46 1.39 3.71 -11.96
C ALA A 46 1.29 2.18 -12.12
N PHE A 47 0.82 1.46 -11.09
CA PHE A 47 0.58 0.02 -11.17
C PHE A 47 -0.46 -0.33 -12.26
N PHE A 48 -1.57 0.40 -12.33
CA PHE A 48 -2.56 0.21 -13.39
C PHE A 48 -2.02 0.62 -14.77
N ASP A 49 -1.30 1.74 -14.87
CA ASP A 49 -0.72 2.22 -16.13
C ASP A 49 0.28 1.21 -16.73
N VAL A 50 1.10 0.59 -15.87
CA VAL A 50 2.02 -0.49 -16.30
C VAL A 50 1.23 -1.68 -16.80
N HIS A 51 0.20 -2.13 -16.08
CA HIS A 51 -0.58 -3.29 -16.51
C HIS A 51 -1.33 -3.06 -17.83
N ASP A 52 -1.88 -1.86 -18.04
CA ASP A 52 -2.53 -1.46 -19.29
C ASP A 52 -1.54 -1.50 -20.46
N ARG A 53 -0.33 -0.94 -20.27
CA ARG A 53 0.73 -0.93 -21.29
C ARG A 53 1.27 -2.32 -21.62
N GLU A 54 1.46 -3.16 -20.61
CA GLU A 54 2.03 -4.50 -20.76
C GLU A 54 0.97 -5.57 -21.13
N GLY A 55 -0.30 -5.18 -21.30
CA GLY A 55 -1.40 -6.10 -21.63
C GLY A 55 -1.64 -7.17 -20.56
N SER A 56 -1.32 -6.86 -19.30
CA SER A 56 -1.42 -7.78 -18.17
C SER A 56 -2.53 -7.33 -17.20
N HIS A 57 -2.87 -8.16 -16.22
CA HIS A 57 -4.03 -7.90 -15.36
C HIS A 57 -3.64 -7.56 -13.92
N PRO A 58 -3.97 -6.36 -13.41
CA PRO A 58 -3.75 -5.98 -12.02
C PRO A 58 -4.77 -6.71 -11.14
N ARG A 59 -4.33 -7.72 -10.38
CA ARG A 59 -5.26 -8.61 -9.66
C ARG A 59 -5.57 -8.19 -8.24
N GLY A 60 -4.74 -7.36 -7.62
CA GLY A 60 -4.98 -6.95 -6.24
C GLY A 60 -4.07 -5.83 -5.77
N ILE A 61 -4.43 -5.32 -4.60
CA ILE A 61 -3.63 -4.36 -3.84
C ILE A 61 -3.52 -4.84 -2.40
N HIS A 62 -2.41 -4.53 -1.77
CA HIS A 62 -2.19 -4.74 -0.35
C HIS A 62 -2.08 -3.38 0.33
N LEU A 63 -2.94 -3.16 1.33
CA LEU A 63 -3.02 -1.94 2.11
C LEU A 63 -2.95 -2.30 3.59
N GLU A 64 -2.27 -1.46 4.36
CA GLU A 64 -2.30 -1.45 5.82
C GLU A 64 -3.31 -0.39 6.24
N MET A 65 -4.39 -0.82 6.89
CA MET A 65 -5.49 0.08 7.27
C MET A 65 -6.12 -0.33 8.60
N THR A 66 -6.69 0.66 9.28
CA THR A 66 -7.45 0.48 10.51
C THR A 66 -8.78 1.21 10.44
N GLY A 67 -9.83 0.62 10.99
CA GLY A 67 -11.14 1.27 11.12
C GLY A 67 -11.20 2.36 12.19
N ARG A 68 -10.08 2.61 12.89
CA ARG A 68 -9.97 3.65 13.92
C ARG A 68 -9.60 4.99 13.28
N LYS A 69 -10.09 6.09 13.85
CA LYS A 69 -9.68 7.45 13.44
C LYS A 69 -8.29 7.76 14.00
N VAL A 70 -7.26 7.33 13.29
CA VAL A 70 -5.83 7.56 13.57
C VAL A 70 -5.26 8.70 12.71
N THR A 71 -4.06 9.15 13.05
CA THR A 71 -3.30 10.18 12.31
C THR A 71 -1.92 9.66 11.96
N GLU A 72 -1.86 8.62 11.12
CA GLU A 72 -0.62 7.87 10.82
C GLU A 72 -0.14 8.07 9.37
N CYS A 73 -1.01 8.56 8.48
CA CYS A 73 -0.67 8.97 7.13
C CYS A 73 -1.02 10.46 6.95
N VAL A 74 -0.23 11.19 6.17
CA VAL A 74 -0.44 12.62 5.87
C VAL A 74 -1.15 12.81 4.53
N SER A 75 -1.70 14.01 4.31
CA SER A 75 -2.60 14.33 3.20
C SER A 75 -3.94 13.58 3.30
N GLY A 76 -4.53 13.21 2.17
CA GLY A 76 -5.82 12.55 2.07
C GLY A 76 -6.99 13.51 2.26
N SER A 77 -8.19 12.95 2.32
CA SER A 77 -9.44 13.72 2.43
C SER A 77 -9.55 14.55 3.71
N GLN A 78 -8.84 14.15 4.77
CA GLN A 78 -8.79 14.86 6.05
C GLN A 78 -7.64 15.87 6.15
N ALA A 79 -6.81 16.00 5.10
CA ALA A 79 -5.67 16.91 5.03
C ALA A 79 -4.77 16.83 6.28
N ILE A 80 -4.46 15.62 6.74
CA ILE A 80 -3.62 15.38 7.92
C ILE A 80 -2.21 15.94 7.65
N THR A 81 -1.72 16.80 8.53
CA THR A 81 -0.37 17.37 8.44
C THR A 81 0.63 16.56 9.27
N LEU A 82 1.92 16.88 9.14
CA LEU A 82 2.96 16.27 9.98
C LEU A 82 2.75 16.60 11.47
N ASP A 83 2.25 17.78 11.79
CA ASP A 83 1.99 18.21 13.16
C ASP A 83 0.82 17.44 13.80
N ASP A 84 -0.16 17.03 12.98
CA ASP A 84 -1.31 16.26 13.43
C ASP A 84 -0.96 14.83 13.84
N LEU A 85 0.18 14.30 13.38
CA LEU A 85 0.58 12.90 13.61
C LEU A 85 0.61 12.55 15.09
N GLY A 86 1.07 13.47 15.94
CA GLY A 86 1.16 13.25 17.38
C GLY A 86 -0.18 13.09 18.11
N SER A 87 -1.30 13.47 17.47
CA SER A 87 -2.61 13.47 18.13
C SER A 87 -3.15 12.06 18.36
N ARG A 88 -3.01 11.16 17.37
CA ARG A 88 -3.56 9.80 17.39
C ARG A 88 -2.68 8.79 16.63
N TYR A 89 -1.37 8.86 16.82
CA TYR A 89 -0.44 7.82 16.41
C TYR A 89 -0.57 6.61 17.35
N ARG A 90 -1.06 5.47 16.86
CA ARG A 90 -1.39 4.29 17.67
C ARG A 90 -0.72 3.01 17.19
N THR A 91 -0.22 3.00 15.97
CA THR A 91 0.47 1.84 15.43
C THR A 91 1.78 1.56 16.18
N HIS A 92 2.05 0.29 16.42
CA HIS A 92 3.28 -0.19 17.04
C HIS A 92 4.40 -0.43 16.00
N CYS A 93 4.03 -0.47 14.73
CA CYS A 93 4.93 -0.67 13.60
C CYS A 93 4.38 0.06 12.37
N GLU A 94 5.26 0.60 11.53
CA GLU A 94 5.08 0.76 10.07
C GLU A 94 6.46 0.81 9.45
#